data_AF-A0A7K4N3N0-F1
#
_entry.id   AF-A0A7K4N3N0-F1
#
_cell.length_a   1.000
_cell.length_b   1.000
_cell.length_c   1.000
_cell.angle_alpha   90.00
_cell.angle_beta   90.00
_cell.angle_gamma   90.00
#
_symmetry.space_group_name_H-M   'P 1'
#
loop_
_entity.id
_entity.type
_entity.pdbx_description
1 polymer ?
#
loop_
_entity_poly.entity_id
_entity_poly.type
_entity_poly.pdbx_seq_one_letter_code
_entity_poly.pdbx_strand_id
1 'polypeptide(L)'
;MQQRVEALILKNLIHNEEYSRKVLPFLKKDYFMEHADKLLYTQVESFINKYNNLPTKEALVIELDNTPLKDEEFENVTGLLDYLEGQKNEQSDITWLLETTEKFCQDKAIYNAVVSSIKILDEPEKSKDDKGAIPELLTDALSVSFDPHVGHDYLLDSDDRYLFYHKTEKKIPFDLEYFNKITGGGLSSKTLN
;
A
#
# COMPACT_ATOMS: atom_id res chain seq x y z
N MET A 1 4.61 -27.04 -2.98
CA MET A 1 4.14 -25.67 -3.29
C MET A 1 5.36 -24.77 -3.36
N GLN A 2 5.54 -24.08 -4.49
CA GLN A 2 6.60 -23.09 -4.68
C GLN A 2 6.33 -21.90 -3.75
N GLN A 3 7.33 -21.35 -3.05
CA GLN A 3 7.13 -20.22 -2.13
C GLN A 3 6.63 -19.01 -2.92
N ARG A 4 5.39 -18.59 -2.64
CA ARG A 4 4.74 -17.41 -3.21
C ARG A 4 4.97 -16.22 -2.29
N VAL A 5 5.13 -15.02 -2.84
CA VAL A 5 5.33 -13.79 -2.06
C VAL A 5 4.10 -13.54 -1.17
N GLU A 6 2.91 -13.86 -1.67
CA GLU A 6 1.65 -13.81 -0.95
C GLU A 6 1.68 -14.64 0.35
N ALA A 7 2.15 -15.89 0.27
CA ALA A 7 2.26 -16.77 1.44
C ALA A 7 3.28 -16.24 2.45
N LEU A 8 4.38 -15.67 1.98
CA LEU A 8 5.40 -15.05 2.82
C LEU A 8 4.89 -13.78 3.53
N ILE A 9 4.07 -12.96 2.85
CA ILE A 9 3.38 -11.81 3.45
C ILE A 9 2.41 -12.28 4.53
N LEU A 10 1.52 -13.25 4.22
CA LEU A 10 0.52 -13.76 5.16
C LEU A 10 1.14 -14.40 6.40
N LYS A 11 2.22 -15.19 6.22
CA LYS A 11 3.00 -15.75 7.32
C LYS A 11 3.50 -14.66 8.27
N ASN A 12 4.17 -13.65 7.74
CA ASN A 12 4.76 -12.59 8.56
C ASN A 12 3.68 -11.69 9.17
N LEU A 13 2.53 -11.54 8.51
CA LEU A 13 1.38 -10.82 9.04
C LEU A 13 0.82 -11.48 10.32
N ILE A 14 0.85 -12.80 10.42
CA ILE A 14 0.34 -13.57 11.57
C ILE A 14 1.39 -13.71 12.69
N HIS A 15 2.68 -13.81 12.34
CA HIS A 15 3.73 -14.14 13.30
C HIS A 15 4.61 -12.97 13.74
N ASN A 16 4.64 -11.85 13.01
CA ASN A 16 5.51 -10.71 13.29
C ASN A 16 4.68 -9.43 13.52
N GLU A 17 4.63 -8.99 14.78
CA GLU A 17 3.85 -7.84 15.22
C GLU A 17 4.39 -6.51 14.68
N GLU A 18 5.72 -6.37 14.59
CA GLU A 18 6.34 -5.16 14.07
C GLU A 18 6.04 -5.00 12.58
N TYR A 19 6.15 -6.10 11.83
CA TYR A 19 5.85 -6.15 10.41
C TYR A 19 4.36 -5.89 10.16
N SER A 20 3.46 -6.55 10.90
CA SER A 20 2.02 -6.41 10.68
C SER A 20 1.54 -4.99 10.89
N ARG A 21 2.01 -4.30 11.94
CA ARG A 21 1.66 -2.89 12.19
C ARG A 21 2.10 -1.94 11.08
N LYS A 22 3.27 -2.18 10.47
CA LYS A 22 3.80 -1.32 9.40
C LYS A 22 3.09 -1.57 8.07
N VAL A 23 2.76 -2.81 7.76
CA VAL A 23 2.24 -3.23 6.44
C VAL A 23 0.72 -3.12 6.34
N LEU A 24 -0.01 -3.42 7.41
CA LEU A 24 -1.47 -3.50 7.41
C LEU A 24 -2.19 -2.24 6.88
N PRO A 25 -1.73 -0.99 7.14
CA PRO A 25 -2.34 0.21 6.57
C PRO A 25 -2.30 0.29 5.04
N PHE A 26 -1.33 -0.37 4.41
CA PHE A 26 -1.09 -0.27 2.97
C PHE A 26 -1.59 -1.50 2.20
N LEU A 27 -1.68 -2.65 2.88
CA LEU A 27 -2.11 -3.90 2.28
C LEU A 27 -3.62 -3.87 2.01
N LYS A 28 -4.05 -4.36 0.84
CA LYS A 28 -5.46 -4.43 0.45
C LYS A 28 -5.81 -5.85 0.05
N LYS A 29 -7.04 -6.28 0.38
CA LYS A 29 -7.58 -7.59 -0.01
C LYS A 29 -7.48 -7.85 -1.52
N ASP A 30 -7.60 -6.80 -2.34
CA ASP A 30 -7.61 -6.90 -3.80
C ASP A 30 -6.22 -7.18 -4.38
N TYR A 31 -5.15 -7.12 -3.58
CA TYR A 31 -3.79 -7.46 -4.03
C TYR A 31 -3.56 -8.97 -4.12
N PHE A 32 -4.32 -9.76 -3.37
CA PHE A 32 -4.26 -11.21 -3.44
C PHE A 32 -5.06 -11.71 -4.65
N MET A 33 -4.59 -12.76 -5.32
CA MET A 33 -5.28 -13.33 -6.49
C MET A 33 -6.16 -14.51 -6.11
N GLU A 34 -5.65 -15.40 -5.27
CA GLU A 34 -6.37 -16.59 -4.83
C GLU A 34 -7.45 -16.26 -3.81
N HIS A 35 -8.56 -16.97 -3.90
CA HIS A 35 -9.68 -16.79 -2.99
C HIS A 35 -9.30 -17.10 -1.54
N ALA A 36 -8.53 -18.17 -1.32
CA ALA A 36 -8.06 -18.56 0.01
C ALA A 36 -7.18 -17.47 0.66
N ASP A 37 -6.24 -16.89 -0.11
CA ASP A 37 -5.36 -15.81 0.36
C ASP A 37 -6.16 -14.56 0.77
N LYS A 38 -7.14 -14.16 -0.07
CA LYS A 38 -8.04 -13.02 0.21
C LYS A 38 -8.83 -13.22 1.49
N LEU A 39 -9.38 -14.42 1.65
CA LEU A 39 -10.25 -14.77 2.75
C LEU A 39 -9.44 -14.78 4.05
N LEU A 40 -8.28 -15.43 4.05
CA LEU A 40 -7.37 -15.42 5.20
C LEU A 40 -6.94 -14.00 5.57
N TYR A 41 -6.52 -13.19 4.59
CA TYR A 41 -6.16 -11.79 4.82
C TYR A 41 -7.30 -11.01 5.47
N THR A 42 -8.52 -11.16 4.97
CA THR A 42 -9.70 -10.44 5.48
C THR A 42 -9.98 -10.79 6.94
N GLN A 43 -9.84 -12.06 7.31
CA GLN A 43 -10.02 -12.48 8.71
C GLN A 43 -8.90 -11.96 9.61
N VAL A 44 -7.66 -11.99 9.15
CA VAL A 44 -6.51 -11.45 9.89
C VAL A 44 -6.67 -9.94 10.09
N GLU A 45 -7.01 -9.19 9.04
CA GLU A 45 -7.26 -7.75 9.09
C GLU A 45 -8.41 -7.40 10.06
N SER A 46 -9.54 -8.11 9.97
CA SER A 46 -10.69 -7.93 10.86
C SER A 46 -10.31 -8.20 12.33
N PHE A 47 -9.57 -9.28 12.59
CA PHE A 47 -9.13 -9.63 13.92
C PHE A 47 -8.18 -8.58 14.52
N ILE A 48 -7.16 -8.16 13.75
CA ILE A 48 -6.20 -7.14 14.18
C ILE A 48 -6.92 -5.81 14.45
N ASN A 49 -7.84 -5.39 13.58
CA ASN A 49 -8.59 -4.15 13.78
C ASN A 49 -9.53 -4.20 15.00
N LYS A 50 -10.09 -5.38 15.32
CA LYS A 50 -11.03 -5.55 16.43
C LYS A 50 -10.33 -5.68 17.78
N TYR A 51 -9.23 -6.43 17.85
CA TYR A 51 -8.57 -6.79 19.10
C TYR A 51 -7.21 -6.12 19.30
N ASN A 52 -6.71 -5.40 18.29
CA ASN A 52 -5.40 -4.75 18.26
C ASN A 52 -4.25 -5.72 18.64
N ASN A 53 -4.39 -6.99 18.26
CA ASN A 53 -3.45 -8.04 18.57
C ASN A 53 -3.35 -9.03 17.41
N LEU A 54 -2.24 -9.76 17.34
CA LEU A 54 -2.04 -10.81 16.34
C LEU A 54 -3.01 -11.97 16.59
N PRO A 55 -3.66 -12.48 15.54
CA PRO A 55 -4.52 -13.64 15.66
C PRO A 55 -3.71 -14.91 15.93
N THR A 56 -4.23 -15.81 16.76
CA THR A 56 -3.73 -17.19 16.84
C THR A 56 -4.38 -18.04 15.75
N LYS A 57 -3.77 -19.17 15.41
CA LYS A 57 -4.38 -20.17 14.52
C LYS A 57 -5.80 -20.53 14.96
N GLU A 58 -5.96 -20.86 16.25
CA GLU A 58 -7.25 -21.25 16.82
C GLU A 58 -8.28 -20.13 16.66
N ALA A 59 -7.89 -18.87 16.91
CA ALA A 59 -8.76 -17.72 16.72
C ALA A 59 -9.19 -17.57 15.25
N LEU A 60 -8.27 -17.73 14.30
CA LEU A 60 -8.60 -17.66 12.87
C LEU A 60 -9.53 -18.80 12.46
N VAL A 61 -9.30 -20.02 12.91
CA VAL A 61 -10.17 -21.16 12.62
C VAL A 61 -11.58 -20.92 13.15
N ILE A 62 -11.72 -20.35 14.35
CA ILE A 62 -13.03 -20.00 14.92
C ILE A 62 -13.71 -18.89 14.10
N GLU A 63 -13.00 -17.83 13.73
CA GLU A 63 -13.57 -16.75 12.91
C GLU A 63 -13.94 -17.23 11.49
N LEU A 64 -13.19 -18.20 10.94
CA LEU A 64 -13.52 -18.87 9.67
C LEU A 64 -14.79 -19.72 9.78
N ASP A 65 -14.95 -20.48 10.85
CA ASP A 65 -16.15 -21.31 11.10
C ASP A 65 -17.41 -20.45 11.32
N ASN A 66 -17.24 -19.26 11.89
CA ASN A 66 -18.33 -18.29 12.04
C ASN A 66 -18.71 -17.59 10.72
N THR A 67 -17.92 -17.75 9.66
CA THR A 67 -18.18 -17.14 8.35
C THR A 67 -18.92 -18.15 7.46
N PRO A 68 -19.98 -17.75 6.72
CA PRO A 68 -20.70 -18.66 5.85
C PRO A 68 -19.85 -19.00 4.61
N LEU A 69 -19.00 -20.03 4.74
CA LEU A 69 -18.09 -20.53 3.72
C LEU A 69 -18.52 -21.92 3.24
N LYS A 70 -18.11 -22.29 2.03
CA LYS A 70 -18.25 -23.68 1.58
C LYS A 70 -17.19 -24.55 2.25
N ASP A 71 -17.50 -25.82 2.48
CA ASP A 71 -16.55 -26.79 3.07
C ASP A 71 -15.22 -26.84 2.31
N GLU A 72 -15.25 -26.80 0.97
CA GLU A 72 -14.03 -26.76 0.15
C GLU A 72 -13.19 -25.49 0.38
N GLU A 73 -13.81 -24.35 0.62
CA GLU A 73 -13.10 -23.08 0.88
C GLU A 73 -12.49 -23.09 2.28
N PHE A 74 -13.22 -23.65 3.25
CA PHE A 74 -12.73 -23.84 4.61
C PHE A 74 -11.48 -24.73 4.62
N GLU A 75 -11.54 -25.91 3.98
CA GLU A 75 -10.41 -26.84 3.87
C GLU A 75 -9.19 -26.22 3.16
N ASN A 76 -9.40 -25.41 2.13
CA ASN A 76 -8.32 -24.72 1.44
C ASN A 76 -7.63 -23.68 2.34
N VAL A 77 -8.40 -22.93 3.12
CA VAL A 77 -7.85 -21.89 4.01
C VAL A 77 -7.17 -22.51 5.22
N THR A 78 -7.75 -23.56 5.81
CA THR A 78 -7.11 -24.29 6.93
C THR A 78 -5.83 -24.98 6.47
N GLY A 79 -5.82 -25.60 5.29
CA GLY A 79 -4.61 -26.19 4.71
C GLY A 79 -3.51 -25.16 4.42
N LEU A 80 -3.90 -23.95 3.99
CA LEU A 80 -2.96 -22.84 3.83
C LEU A 80 -2.41 -22.38 5.18
N LEU A 81 -3.27 -22.26 6.19
CA LEU A 81 -2.88 -21.83 7.53
C LEU A 81 -1.91 -22.84 8.20
N ASP A 82 -2.14 -24.14 8.01
CA ASP A 82 -1.22 -25.20 8.44
C ASP A 82 0.15 -25.11 7.76
N TYR A 83 0.15 -24.80 6.46
CA TYR A 83 1.40 -24.58 5.71
C TYR A 83 2.19 -23.38 6.24
N LEU A 84 1.50 -22.27 6.55
CA LEU A 84 2.13 -21.07 7.12
C LEU A 84 2.72 -21.34 8.51
N GLU A 85 1.99 -22.07 9.37
CA GLU A 85 2.50 -22.47 10.70
C GLU A 85 3.75 -23.35 10.60
N GLY A 86 3.78 -24.27 9.63
CA GLY A 86 4.95 -25.14 9.39
C GLY A 86 6.24 -24.36 9.07
N GLN A 87 6.11 -23.11 8.61
CA GLN A 87 7.23 -22.23 8.26
C GLN A 87 7.54 -21.16 9.33
N LYS A 88 6.90 -21.22 10.50
CA LYS A 88 7.02 -20.21 11.58
C LYS A 88 8.45 -19.90 12.01
N ASN A 89 9.37 -20.88 11.94
CA ASN A 89 10.74 -20.73 12.43
C ASN A 89 11.70 -20.02 11.45
N GLU A 90 11.29 -19.79 10.21
CA GLU A 90 12.10 -19.02 9.26
C GLU A 90 11.93 -17.53 9.55
N GLN A 91 12.92 -16.95 10.22
CA GLN A 91 12.97 -15.53 10.51
C GLN A 91 13.61 -14.81 9.33
N SER A 92 12.81 -14.01 8.62
CA SER A 92 13.30 -13.16 7.53
C SER A 92 13.69 -11.78 8.07
N ASP A 93 14.63 -11.14 7.39
CA ASP A 93 15.02 -9.77 7.69
C ASP A 93 13.82 -8.81 7.47
N ILE A 94 13.49 -8.01 8.49
CA ILE A 94 12.30 -7.14 8.47
C ILE A 94 12.43 -6.07 7.38
N THR A 95 13.62 -5.52 7.16
CA THR A 95 13.84 -4.50 6.12
C THR A 95 13.59 -5.10 4.74
N TRP A 96 14.19 -6.24 4.45
CA TRP A 96 13.96 -6.95 3.18
C TRP A 96 12.49 -7.35 2.97
N LEU A 97 11.82 -7.78 4.05
CA LEU A 97 10.39 -8.10 4.02
C LEU A 97 9.54 -6.87 3.67
N LEU A 98 9.81 -5.72 4.29
CA LEU A 98 9.07 -4.49 4.03
C LEU A 98 9.25 -4.04 2.58
N GLU A 99 10.48 -3.99 2.08
CA GLU A 99 10.77 -3.63 0.68
C GLU A 99 10.09 -4.58 -0.32
N THR A 100 10.14 -5.89 -0.04
CA THR A 100 9.51 -6.91 -0.89
C THR A 100 7.98 -6.77 -0.89
N THR A 101 7.41 -6.44 0.27
CA THR A 101 5.97 -6.25 0.43
C THR A 101 5.47 -4.96 -0.21
N GLU A 102 6.24 -3.88 -0.08
CA GLU A 102 5.95 -2.60 -0.74
C GLU A 102 5.91 -2.80 -2.25
N LYS A 103 6.94 -3.45 -2.82
CA LYS A 103 6.98 -3.76 -4.25
C LYS A 103 5.80 -4.63 -4.68
N PHE A 104 5.44 -5.63 -3.88
CA PHE A 104 4.25 -6.45 -4.14
C PHE A 104 2.98 -5.59 -4.18
N CYS A 105 2.80 -4.68 -3.23
CA CYS A 105 1.63 -3.79 -3.19
C CYS A 105 1.61 -2.86 -4.41
N GLN A 106 2.74 -2.29 -4.80
CA GLN A 106 2.89 -1.45 -6.00
C GLN A 106 2.51 -2.20 -7.27
N ASP A 107 3.10 -3.38 -7.49
CA ASP A 107 2.86 -4.19 -8.68
C ASP A 107 1.37 -4.59 -8.78
N LYS A 108 0.74 -4.98 -7.66
CA LYS A 108 -0.68 -5.34 -7.63
C LYS A 108 -1.60 -4.14 -7.75
N ALA A 109 -1.26 -2.99 -7.17
CA ALA A 109 -2.02 -1.76 -7.34
C ALA A 109 -2.06 -1.32 -8.80
N ILE A 110 -0.90 -1.34 -9.48
CA ILE A 110 -0.79 -1.02 -10.91
C ILE A 110 -1.59 -2.03 -11.74
N TYR A 111 -1.42 -3.33 -11.49
CA TYR A 111 -2.17 -4.37 -12.19
C TYR A 111 -3.69 -4.18 -12.05
N ASN A 112 -4.17 -3.95 -10.83
CA ASN A 112 -5.59 -3.73 -10.56
C ASN A 112 -6.12 -2.45 -11.21
N ALA A 113 -5.34 -1.36 -11.20
CA ALA A 113 -5.72 -0.11 -11.86
C ALA A 113 -5.81 -0.28 -13.39
N VAL A 114 -4.87 -1.01 -14.00
CA VAL A 114 -4.90 -1.30 -15.44
C VAL A 114 -6.11 -2.16 -15.81
N VAL A 115 -6.39 -3.22 -15.05
CA VAL A 115 -7.57 -4.08 -15.29
C VAL A 115 -8.86 -3.29 -15.13
N SER A 116 -8.96 -2.44 -14.11
CA SER A 116 -10.13 -1.55 -13.92
C SER A 116 -10.25 -0.53 -15.05
N SER A 117 -9.13 0.01 -15.55
CA SER A 117 -9.12 0.93 -16.69
C SER A 117 -9.63 0.27 -17.98
N ILE A 118 -9.24 -0.99 -18.23
CA ILE A 118 -9.76 -1.77 -19.37
C ILE A 118 -11.27 -1.96 -19.22
N LYS A 119 -11.77 -2.31 -18.03
CA LYS A 119 -13.22 -2.46 -17.78
C LYS A 119 -14.00 -1.17 -18.04
N ILE A 120 -13.45 -0.02 -17.64
CA ILE A 120 -14.05 1.30 -17.91
C ILE A 120 -14.15 1.58 -19.42
N LEU A 121 -13.13 1.15 -20.19
CA LEU A 121 -13.08 1.36 -21.64
C LEU A 121 -14.02 0.43 -22.41
N ASP A 122 -14.06 -0.86 -22.04
CA ASP A 122 -14.82 -1.89 -22.75
C ASP A 122 -16.31 -1.89 -22.38
N GLU A 123 -16.65 -1.61 -21.12
CA GLU A 123 -18.03 -1.68 -20.61
C GLU A 123 -18.45 -0.40 -19.87
N PRO A 124 -18.47 0.78 -20.55
CA PRO A 124 -18.73 2.07 -19.90
C PRO A 124 -20.11 2.15 -19.21
N GLU A 125 -21.12 1.42 -19.70
CA GLU A 125 -22.48 1.39 -19.13
C GLU A 125 -22.60 0.57 -17.84
N LYS A 126 -21.64 -0.33 -17.56
CA LYS A 126 -21.60 -1.14 -16.34
C LYS A 126 -20.55 -0.68 -15.34
N SER A 127 -19.62 0.16 -15.79
CA SER A 127 -18.67 0.83 -14.93
C SER A 127 -19.39 1.89 -14.10
N LYS A 128 -19.06 1.97 -12.81
CA LYS A 128 -19.53 3.08 -11.96
C LYS A 128 -18.81 4.39 -12.30
N ASP A 129 -17.64 4.27 -12.92
CA ASP A 129 -16.71 5.37 -13.16
C ASP A 129 -16.60 5.68 -14.65
N ASP A 130 -16.52 6.96 -14.98
CA ASP A 130 -16.32 7.46 -16.35
C ASP A 130 -14.83 7.35 -16.76
N LYS A 131 -14.56 7.45 -18.07
CA LYS A 131 -13.20 7.44 -18.65
C LYS A 131 -12.28 8.50 -18.02
N GLY A 132 -12.85 9.57 -17.49
CA GLY A 132 -12.12 10.61 -16.74
C GLY A 132 -11.47 10.13 -15.44
N ALA A 133 -11.88 8.98 -14.88
CA ALA A 133 -11.31 8.41 -13.65
C ALA A 133 -10.02 7.62 -13.89
N ILE A 134 -9.72 7.23 -15.15
CA ILE A 134 -8.52 6.42 -15.47
C ILE A 134 -7.21 7.08 -15.03
N PRO A 135 -6.96 8.39 -15.30
CA PRO A 135 -5.76 9.06 -14.83
C PRO A 135 -5.63 9.07 -13.29
N GLU A 136 -6.74 9.25 -12.57
CA GLU A 136 -6.78 9.25 -11.11
C GLU A 136 -6.46 7.86 -10.56
N LEU A 137 -7.10 6.80 -11.09
CA LEU A 137 -6.83 5.41 -10.71
C LEU A 137 -5.36 5.02 -10.88
N LEU A 138 -4.74 5.42 -11.98
CA LEU A 138 -3.32 5.15 -12.22
C LEU A 138 -2.42 5.99 -11.31
N THR A 139 -2.80 7.24 -11.02
CA THR A 139 -2.05 8.11 -10.08
C THR A 139 -2.09 7.53 -8.67
N ASP A 140 -3.26 7.07 -8.22
CA ASP A 140 -3.44 6.42 -6.92
C ASP A 140 -2.61 5.14 -6.81
N ALA A 141 -2.60 4.33 -7.87
CA ALA A 141 -1.80 3.10 -7.91
C ALA A 141 -0.29 3.38 -7.85
N LEU A 142 0.18 4.42 -8.53
CA LEU A 142 1.58 4.85 -8.50
C LEU A 142 1.99 5.51 -7.18
N SER A 143 1.02 6.01 -6.41
CA SER A 143 1.26 6.67 -5.13
C SER A 143 1.42 5.70 -3.96
N VAL A 144 1.27 4.39 -4.19
CA VAL A 144 1.46 3.37 -3.13
C VAL A 144 2.93 3.27 -2.77
N SER A 145 3.28 3.74 -1.57
CA SER A 145 4.61 3.61 -0.97
C SER A 145 4.50 3.47 0.53
N PHE A 146 5.46 2.75 1.12
CA PHE A 146 5.57 2.57 2.58
C PHE A 146 6.44 3.67 3.21
N ASP A 147 6.98 4.59 2.42
CA ASP A 147 7.79 5.70 2.90
C ASP A 147 6.93 6.69 3.72
N PRO A 148 7.17 6.82 5.04
CA PRO A 148 6.48 7.81 5.86
C PRO A 148 7.02 9.24 5.65
N HIS A 149 8.08 9.41 4.83
CA HIS A 149 8.74 10.69 4.63
C HIS A 149 7.89 11.62 3.73
N VAL A 150 7.03 12.40 4.37
CA VAL A 150 6.23 13.46 3.72
C VAL A 150 7.03 14.76 3.52
N GLY A 151 8.35 14.77 3.81
CA GLY A 151 9.22 15.94 3.63
C GLY A 151 8.99 17.08 4.64
N HIS A 152 8.55 16.74 5.86
CA HIS A 152 8.23 17.70 6.93
C HIS A 152 8.90 17.38 8.26
N ASP A 153 9.97 16.58 8.29
CA ASP A 153 10.69 16.37 9.53
C ASP A 153 11.63 17.56 9.77
N TYR A 154 11.13 18.56 10.51
CA TYR A 154 11.86 19.80 10.78
C TYR A 154 13.23 19.60 11.46
N LEU A 155 13.42 18.49 12.17
CA LEU A 155 14.66 18.21 12.88
C LEU A 155 15.65 17.45 11.99
N LEU A 156 15.19 16.39 11.32
CA LEU A 156 16.04 15.58 10.46
C LEU A 156 16.38 16.29 9.14
N ASP A 157 15.48 17.13 8.61
CA ASP A 157 15.66 17.83 7.32
C ASP A 157 16.32 19.21 7.47
N SER A 158 16.90 19.53 8.64
CA SER A 158 17.40 20.88 8.94
C SER A 158 18.49 21.36 7.99
N ASP A 159 19.42 20.48 7.61
CA ASP A 159 20.51 20.77 6.67
C ASP A 159 19.98 21.01 5.24
N ASP A 160 19.11 20.14 4.75
CA ASP A 160 18.51 20.28 3.42
C ASP A 160 17.64 21.54 3.31
N ARG A 161 16.93 21.90 4.39
CA ARG A 161 16.16 23.15 4.46
C ARG A 161 17.06 24.37 4.50
N TYR A 162 18.15 24.32 5.26
CA TYR A 162 19.14 25.40 5.26
C TYR A 162 19.69 25.62 3.85
N LEU A 163 20.09 24.54 3.16
CA LEU A 163 20.55 24.61 1.77
C LEU A 163 19.47 25.15 0.82
N PHE A 164 18.21 24.72 0.99
CA PHE A 164 17.08 25.20 0.20
C PHE A 164 16.87 26.71 0.36
N TYR A 165 16.82 27.23 1.59
CA TYR A 165 16.60 28.66 1.84
C TYR A 165 17.76 29.56 1.39
N HIS A 166 18.97 29.03 1.30
CA HIS A 166 20.14 29.78 0.83
C HIS A 166 20.41 29.57 -0.67
N LYS A 167 19.57 28.78 -1.35
CA LYS A 167 19.70 28.55 -2.78
C LYS A 167 19.21 29.79 -3.55
N THR A 168 20.06 30.31 -4.43
CA THR A 168 19.64 31.36 -5.37
C THR A 168 18.68 30.77 -6.40
N GLU A 169 17.39 30.99 -6.21
CA GLU A 169 16.36 30.51 -7.14
C GLU A 169 16.38 31.31 -8.46
N LYS A 170 16.17 30.60 -9.57
CA LYS A 170 15.91 31.23 -10.87
C LYS A 170 14.43 31.62 -10.92
N LYS A 171 14.16 32.92 -11.04
CA LYS A 171 12.82 33.48 -11.15
C LYS A 171 12.51 33.92 -12.57
N ILE A 172 11.26 33.80 -12.98
CA ILE A 172 10.75 34.28 -14.27
C ILE A 172 10.26 35.72 -14.05
N PRO A 173 10.93 36.74 -14.63
CA PRO A 173 10.54 38.12 -14.41
C PRO A 173 9.19 38.43 -15.05
N PHE A 174 8.41 39.28 -14.39
CA PHE A 174 7.23 39.91 -14.97
C PHE A 174 7.65 40.99 -15.96
N ASP A 175 6.74 41.32 -16.89
CA ASP A 175 6.88 42.48 -17.76
C ASP A 175 6.61 43.81 -17.02
N LEU A 176 6.30 43.74 -15.72
CA LEU A 176 6.01 44.88 -14.85
C LEU A 176 7.12 45.04 -13.81
N GLU A 177 7.87 46.14 -13.88
CA GLU A 177 9.00 46.42 -12.98
C GLU A 177 8.60 46.42 -11.49
N TYR A 178 7.45 47.01 -11.16
CA TYR A 178 6.97 47.04 -9.78
C TYR A 178 6.70 45.64 -9.23
N PHE A 179 6.25 44.70 -10.06
CA PHE A 179 5.99 43.33 -9.65
C PHE A 179 7.32 42.59 -9.41
N ASN A 180 8.32 42.80 -10.26
CA ASN A 180 9.66 42.27 -10.03
C ASN A 180 10.29 42.81 -8.75
N LYS A 181 10.04 44.08 -8.41
CA LYS A 181 10.53 44.69 -7.16
C LYS A 181 9.88 44.07 -5.92
N ILE A 182 8.57 43.82 -5.95
CA ILE A 182 7.84 43.21 -4.82
C ILE A 182 8.18 41.73 -4.68
N THR A 183 8.30 40.99 -5.78
CA THR A 183 8.52 39.53 -5.79
C THR A 183 10.00 39.14 -5.73
N GLY A 184 10.91 40.12 -5.73
CA GLY A 184 12.35 39.88 -5.70
C GLY A 184 12.84 39.15 -6.94
N GLY A 185 12.44 39.61 -8.13
CA GLY A 185 12.93 39.12 -9.43
C GLY A 185 11.95 38.26 -10.23
N GLY A 186 10.68 38.14 -9.80
CA GLY A 186 9.63 37.45 -10.55
C GLY A 186 9.09 36.19 -9.87
N LEU A 187 8.51 35.28 -10.67
CA LEU A 187 7.88 34.04 -10.21
C LEU A 187 8.90 32.93 -9.99
N SER A 188 8.86 32.28 -8.83
CA SER A 188 9.62 31.04 -8.59
C SER A 188 9.03 29.88 -9.40
N SER A 189 9.89 28.97 -9.85
CA SER A 189 9.45 27.77 -10.60
C SER A 189 8.70 26.80 -9.71
N LYS A 190 7.65 26.14 -10.23
CA LYS A 190 6.84 25.13 -9.53
C LYS A 190 6.05 25.63 -8.31
N THR A 191 5.78 26.94 -8.22
CA THR A 191 4.84 27.49 -7.24
C THR A 191 3.49 27.77 -7.88
N LEU A 192 2.39 27.38 -7.22
CA LEU A 192 1.05 27.85 -7.56
C LEU A 192 0.78 29.11 -6.73
N ASN A 193 0.61 30.28 -7.38
CA ASN A 193 0.21 31.53 -6.73
C ASN A 193 -1.25 31.84 -7.06
#